data_AF-A0A2W4R6S2-F1
#
_entry.id   AF-A0A2W4R6S2-F1
#
_cell.length_a   1.000
_cell.length_b   1.000
_cell.length_c   1.000
_cell.angle_alpha   90.00
_cell.angle_beta   90.00
_cell.angle_gamma   90.00
#
_symmetry.space_group_name_H-M   'P 1'
#
loop_
_entity.id
_entity.type
_entity.pdbx_description
1 polymer ?
#
loop_
_entity_poly.entity_id
_entity_poly.type
_entity_poly.pdbx_seq_one_letter_code
_entity_poly.pdbx_strand_id
1 'polypeptide(L)'
;MVVIFFVAIAASWLVLSRLVERRAEEDVARQGSILIEAMNAVRRYTTAHINPLLADELVTQPEFISETVPAYSAREVFENLRQNELYSDFFYKEASNNPTNPRNTADPFETQILQTFYTDPDTQEISGFRNLDGERVFYSARPLRLSSETCLQCHSDPAVAPASLINTYGPEAGFGWQMNDIIAAQMIYVPAEEVLSNAQSTLNLVMAGVTIVFLAVVLVVNFLLHRAVVSPIMTIAGLANKISSDSLNEGDLDSPEFQRVSRRSDELGNMATVFRQMAHSVVQRETQLKQEVVRLQVEIDQVKRAQQVNEITSSEYFKSLKEQAAELRAQRKNPGNLTLGTSEA
;
A
#
# COMPACT_ATOMS: atom_id res chain seq x y z
N MET A 1 -10.99 5.00 -5.23
CA MET A 1 -10.32 3.68 -5.27
C MET A 1 -8.81 3.84 -5.35
N VAL A 2 -8.25 4.38 -6.43
CA VAL A 2 -6.79 4.48 -6.64
C VAL A 2 -6.07 5.33 -5.58
N VAL A 3 -6.60 6.51 -5.23
CA VAL A 3 -5.99 7.36 -4.19
C VAL A 3 -5.99 6.68 -2.81
N ILE A 4 -7.12 6.08 -2.43
CA ILE A 4 -7.27 5.35 -1.15
C ILE A 4 -6.26 4.19 -1.09
N PHE A 5 -6.03 3.52 -2.21
CA PHE A 5 -5.06 2.43 -2.33
C PHE A 5 -3.63 2.89 -2.06
N PHE A 6 -3.16 3.96 -2.72
CA PHE A 6 -1.81 4.48 -2.49
C PHE A 6 -1.61 4.97 -1.06
N VAL A 7 -2.64 5.59 -0.46
CA VAL A 7 -2.61 5.97 0.96
C VAL A 7 -2.49 4.74 1.87
N ALA A 8 -3.27 3.68 1.62
CA ALA A 8 -3.22 2.46 2.41
C ALA A 8 -1.87 1.74 2.29
N ILE A 9 -1.28 1.68 1.09
CA ILE A 9 0.07 1.12 0.88
C ILE A 9 1.10 1.96 1.62
N ALA A 10 1.08 3.28 1.47
CA ALA A 10 2.05 4.15 2.13
C ALA A 10 1.97 4.04 3.66
N ALA A 11 0.74 3.99 4.21
CA ALA A 11 0.53 3.78 5.64
C ALA A 11 1.03 2.40 6.09
N SER A 12 0.71 1.34 5.34
CA SER A 12 1.17 -0.02 5.65
C SER A 12 2.69 -0.13 5.58
N TRP A 13 3.31 0.46 4.56
CA TRP A 13 4.75 0.53 4.41
C TRP A 13 5.40 1.20 5.61
N LEU A 14 4.90 2.37 6.03
CA LEU A 14 5.44 3.12 7.16
C LEU A 14 5.32 2.36 8.48
N VAL A 15 4.20 1.69 8.72
CA VAL A 15 3.99 0.88 9.93
C VAL A 15 4.91 -0.33 9.92
N LEU A 16 4.97 -1.03 8.78
CA LEU A 16 5.74 -2.26 8.66
C LEU A 16 7.25 -1.99 8.67
N SER A 17 7.71 -0.88 8.07
CA SER A 17 9.13 -0.49 8.09
C SER A 17 9.60 -0.24 9.52
N ARG A 18 8.82 0.49 10.33
CA ARG A 18 9.15 0.70 11.75
C ARG A 18 9.12 -0.58 12.57
N LEU A 19 8.19 -1.49 12.28
CA LEU A 19 8.12 -2.77 12.97
C LEU A 19 9.33 -3.65 12.64
N VAL A 20 9.72 -3.70 11.36
CA VAL A 20 10.86 -4.46 10.86
C VAL A 20 12.17 -3.90 11.39
N GLU A 21 12.34 -2.57 11.39
CA GLU A 21 13.48 -1.90 12.01
C GLU A 21 13.62 -2.29 13.47
N ARG A 22 12.58 -2.09 14.30
CA ARG A 22 12.61 -2.47 15.72
C ARG A 22 12.94 -3.94 15.96
N ARG A 23 12.39 -4.83 15.12
CA ARG A 23 12.68 -6.26 15.19
C ARG A 23 14.17 -6.53 14.92
N ALA A 24 14.73 -5.90 13.89
CA ALA A 24 16.15 -6.01 13.57
C ALA A 24 17.02 -5.48 14.72
N GLU A 25 16.64 -4.37 15.36
CA GLU A 25 17.36 -3.86 16.55
C GLU A 25 17.33 -4.88 17.71
N GLU A 26 16.17 -5.47 18.00
CA GLU A 26 16.03 -6.50 19.05
C GLU A 26 16.85 -7.77 18.76
N ASP A 27 16.90 -8.20 17.49
CA ASP A 27 17.65 -9.38 17.08
C ASP A 27 19.17 -9.16 17.23
N VAL A 28 19.68 -8.00 16.80
CA VAL A 28 21.08 -7.63 16.97
C VAL A 28 21.45 -7.45 18.45
N ALA A 29 20.57 -6.82 19.24
CA ALA A 29 20.76 -6.67 20.68
C ALA A 29 20.86 -8.02 21.39
N ARG A 30 20.01 -8.98 21.01
CA ARG A 30 20.03 -10.34 21.56
C ARG A 30 21.36 -11.05 21.24
N GLN A 31 21.85 -10.93 20.02
CA GLN A 31 23.15 -11.49 19.63
C GLN A 31 24.28 -10.89 20.48
N GLY A 32 24.32 -9.55 20.61
CA GLY A 32 25.31 -8.87 21.46
C GLY A 32 25.27 -9.33 22.91
N SER A 33 24.07 -9.46 23.49
CA SER A 33 23.87 -9.94 24.87
C SER A 33 24.39 -11.36 25.08
N ILE A 34 24.12 -12.28 24.15
CA ILE A 34 24.62 -13.67 24.21
C ILE A 34 26.16 -13.68 24.15
N LEU A 35 26.77 -12.86 23.29
CA LEU A 35 28.22 -12.79 23.15
C LEU A 35 28.89 -12.22 24.40
N ILE A 36 28.34 -11.15 25.00
CA ILE A 36 28.84 -10.63 26.28
C ILE A 36 28.74 -11.69 27.38
N GLU A 37 27.60 -12.39 27.48
CA GLU A 37 27.44 -13.42 28.51
C GLU A 37 28.37 -14.63 28.29
N ALA A 38 28.65 -14.98 27.05
CA ALA A 38 29.67 -15.99 26.72
C ALA A 38 31.06 -15.53 27.19
N MET A 39 31.44 -14.27 26.95
CA MET A 39 32.71 -13.73 27.43
C MET A 39 32.76 -13.66 28.96
N ASN A 40 31.65 -13.33 29.62
CA ASN A 40 31.54 -13.42 31.07
C ASN A 40 31.68 -14.86 31.59
N ALA A 41 31.20 -15.86 30.87
CA ALA A 41 31.42 -17.26 31.20
C ALA A 41 32.91 -17.64 31.11
N VAL A 42 33.62 -17.17 30.06
CA VAL A 42 35.07 -17.34 29.95
C VAL A 42 35.79 -16.68 31.12
N ARG A 43 35.44 -15.43 31.46
CA ARG A 43 36.01 -14.73 32.62
C ARG A 43 35.84 -15.53 33.92
N ARG A 44 34.62 -16.01 34.18
CA ARG A 44 34.31 -16.82 35.36
C ARG A 44 35.11 -18.12 35.38
N TYR A 45 35.26 -18.79 34.24
CA TYR A 45 36.07 -20.00 34.13
C TYR A 45 37.55 -19.72 34.43
N THR A 46 38.12 -18.64 33.87
CA THR A 46 39.50 -18.23 34.16
C THR A 46 39.69 -17.99 35.67
N THR A 47 38.84 -17.19 36.29
CA THR A 47 38.93 -16.91 37.73
C THR A 47 38.77 -18.16 38.60
N ALA A 48 37.80 -19.02 38.27
CA ALA A 48 37.42 -20.15 39.13
C ALA A 48 38.32 -21.39 38.94
N HIS A 49 38.87 -21.59 37.74
CA HIS A 49 39.57 -22.84 37.39
C HIS A 49 41.01 -22.63 36.94
N ILE A 50 41.34 -21.52 36.28
CA ILE A 50 42.71 -21.29 35.80
C ILE A 50 43.56 -20.61 36.87
N ASN A 51 43.05 -19.54 37.49
CA ASN A 51 43.82 -18.77 38.46
C ASN A 51 44.33 -19.60 39.64
N PRO A 52 43.55 -20.52 40.25
CA PRO A 52 44.05 -21.35 41.35
C PRO A 52 45.18 -22.30 40.93
N LEU A 53 45.23 -22.72 39.66
CA LEU A 53 46.24 -23.66 39.15
C LEU A 53 47.58 -22.99 38.85
N LEU A 54 47.58 -21.66 38.68
CA LEU A 54 48.75 -20.86 38.30
C LEU A 54 49.15 -19.86 39.38
N ALA A 55 48.54 -19.93 40.56
CA ALA A 55 48.73 -18.95 41.63
C ALA A 55 50.18 -18.90 42.12
N ASP A 56 50.83 -20.06 42.28
CA ASP A 56 52.22 -20.16 42.75
C ASP A 56 53.20 -19.66 41.67
N GLU A 57 52.94 -20.00 40.41
CA GLU A 57 53.70 -19.55 39.25
C GLU A 57 53.57 -18.05 39.03
N LEU A 58 52.40 -17.45 39.24
CA LEU A 58 52.17 -16.02 39.04
C LEU A 58 53.03 -15.14 39.98
N VAL A 59 53.31 -15.64 41.19
CA VAL A 59 54.15 -14.96 42.19
C VAL A 59 55.64 -15.16 41.92
N THR A 60 56.02 -16.32 41.37
CA THR A 60 57.43 -16.75 41.27
C THR A 60 58.04 -16.54 39.90
N GLN A 61 57.24 -16.52 38.83
CA GLN A 61 57.75 -16.36 37.47
C GLN A 61 58.07 -14.89 37.15
N PRO A 62 59.20 -14.64 36.46
CA PRO A 62 59.58 -13.29 36.05
C PRO A 62 58.73 -12.74 34.91
N GLU A 63 58.17 -13.62 34.07
CA GLU A 63 57.31 -13.27 32.94
C GLU A 63 55.84 -13.25 33.35
N PHE A 64 55.07 -12.30 32.81
CA PHE A 64 53.66 -12.16 33.14
C PHE A 64 52.80 -13.19 32.41
N ILE A 65 52.08 -14.01 33.19
CA ILE A 65 51.20 -15.05 32.66
C ILE A 65 49.83 -14.44 32.38
N SER A 66 49.64 -13.95 31.16
CA SER A 66 48.44 -13.20 30.75
C SER A 66 47.16 -14.04 30.85
N GLU A 67 47.26 -15.36 30.73
CA GLU A 67 46.15 -16.33 30.82
C GLU A 67 45.48 -16.36 32.21
N THR A 68 46.13 -15.81 33.24
CA THR A 68 45.54 -15.63 34.58
C THR A 68 44.61 -14.42 34.67
N VAL A 69 44.58 -13.56 33.64
CA VAL A 69 43.73 -12.36 33.61
C VAL A 69 42.41 -12.69 32.90
N PRO A 70 41.25 -12.63 33.58
CA PRO A 70 39.96 -12.95 32.97
C PRO A 70 39.65 -12.13 31.71
N ALA A 71 40.03 -10.85 31.71
CA ALA A 71 39.86 -9.95 30.56
C ALA A 71 40.70 -10.37 29.34
N TYR A 72 41.91 -10.88 29.59
CA TYR A 72 42.77 -11.39 28.52
C TYR A 72 42.15 -12.64 27.90
N SER A 73 41.78 -13.64 28.71
CA SER A 73 41.17 -14.88 28.20
C SER A 73 39.89 -14.60 27.42
N ALA A 74 39.00 -13.75 27.94
CA ALA A 74 37.77 -13.38 27.24
C ALA A 74 38.05 -12.74 25.89
N ARG A 75 38.97 -11.76 25.84
CA ARG A 75 39.33 -11.11 24.58
C ARG A 75 39.97 -12.09 23.60
N GLU A 76 40.96 -12.87 24.00
CA GLU A 76 41.65 -13.78 23.06
C GLU A 76 40.71 -14.89 22.56
N VAL A 77 39.78 -15.39 23.39
CA VAL A 77 38.71 -16.29 22.93
C VAL A 77 37.80 -15.59 21.92
N PHE A 78 37.47 -14.31 22.12
CA PHE A 78 36.69 -13.54 21.15
C PHE A 78 37.47 -13.28 19.85
N GLU A 79 38.76 -12.98 19.91
CA GLU A 79 39.60 -12.83 18.71
C GLU A 79 39.72 -14.14 17.93
N ASN A 80 39.67 -15.30 18.62
CA ASN A 80 39.55 -16.60 17.96
C ASN A 80 38.18 -16.78 17.28
N LEU A 81 37.08 -16.30 17.88
CA LEU A 81 35.77 -16.28 17.23
C LEU A 81 35.80 -15.47 15.93
N ARG A 82 36.48 -14.32 15.95
CA ARG A 82 36.64 -13.42 14.78
C ARG A 82 37.47 -14.02 13.64
N GLN A 83 38.17 -15.15 13.85
CA GLN A 83 38.83 -15.87 12.75
C GLN A 83 37.84 -16.55 11.80
N ASN A 84 36.58 -16.72 12.22
CA ASN A 84 35.50 -17.16 11.36
C ASN A 84 34.96 -15.97 10.57
N GLU A 85 34.88 -16.08 9.25
CA GLU A 85 34.38 -15.03 8.33
C GLU A 85 33.00 -14.50 8.72
N LEU A 86 32.13 -15.32 9.31
CA LEU A 86 30.80 -14.89 9.77
C LEU A 86 30.83 -13.92 10.96
N TYR A 87 31.95 -13.84 11.68
CA TYR A 87 32.10 -13.05 12.90
C TYR A 87 33.30 -12.09 12.87
N SER A 88 33.97 -11.91 11.72
CA SER A 88 35.19 -11.10 11.60
C SER A 88 35.00 -9.65 12.05
N ASP A 89 33.80 -9.12 11.77
CA ASP A 89 33.44 -7.72 11.97
C ASP A 89 32.78 -7.48 13.34
N PHE A 90 32.59 -8.54 14.12
CA PHE A 90 32.18 -8.42 15.52
C PHE A 90 33.38 -7.97 16.35
N PHE A 91 33.15 -7.17 17.38
CA PHE A 91 34.23 -6.68 18.23
C PHE A 91 33.82 -6.66 19.70
N TYR A 92 34.64 -7.26 20.56
CA TYR A 92 34.49 -7.22 22.01
C TYR A 92 35.67 -6.50 22.64
N LYS A 93 35.38 -5.59 23.57
CA LYS A 93 36.40 -4.82 24.28
C LYS A 93 35.92 -4.46 25.67
N GLU A 94 36.82 -4.49 26.64
CA GLU A 94 36.58 -3.94 27.98
C GLU A 94 37.18 -2.54 28.03
N ALA A 95 36.41 -1.56 27.59
CA ALA A 95 36.87 -0.19 27.43
C ALA A 95 37.05 0.49 28.79
N SER A 96 38.23 1.05 29.05
CA SER A 96 38.54 1.76 30.30
C SER A 96 39.29 3.05 30.03
N ASN A 97 39.08 4.06 30.87
CA ASN A 97 39.84 5.31 30.83
C ASN A 97 41.27 5.14 31.37
N ASN A 98 41.52 4.10 32.18
CA ASN A 98 42.83 3.79 32.75
C ASN A 98 43.10 2.27 32.69
N PRO A 99 43.27 1.68 31.49
CA PRO A 99 43.50 0.25 31.36
C PRO A 99 44.97 -0.12 31.60
N THR A 100 45.22 -1.30 32.15
CA THR A 100 46.58 -1.90 32.16
C THR A 100 47.07 -2.22 30.75
N ASN A 101 46.20 -2.75 29.89
CA ASN A 101 46.54 -3.08 28.51
C ASN A 101 46.04 -1.97 27.56
N PRO A 102 46.91 -1.27 26.80
CA PRO A 102 46.51 -0.16 25.93
C PRO A 102 45.44 -0.50 24.88
N ARG A 103 45.31 -1.77 24.46
CA ARG A 103 44.22 -2.22 23.57
C ARG A 103 42.81 -1.96 24.15
N ASN A 104 42.71 -1.79 25.46
CA ASN A 104 41.46 -1.53 26.17
C ASN A 104 41.19 -0.03 26.41
N THR A 105 42.01 0.87 25.87
CA THR A 105 41.84 2.32 26.04
C THR A 105 40.53 2.78 25.44
N ALA A 106 39.66 3.37 26.24
CA ALA A 106 38.37 3.88 25.80
C ALA A 106 38.55 4.95 24.72
N ASP A 107 37.78 4.83 23.63
CA ASP A 107 37.66 5.91 22.65
C ASP A 107 36.78 7.07 23.21
N PRO A 108 36.64 8.21 22.51
CA PRO A 108 35.83 9.33 23.00
C PRO A 108 34.34 9.00 23.20
N PHE A 109 33.80 8.01 22.51
CA PHE A 109 32.42 7.56 22.65
C PHE A 109 32.28 6.63 23.86
N GLU A 110 33.18 5.65 24.00
CA GLU A 110 33.24 4.73 25.14
C GLU A 110 33.47 5.49 26.45
N THR A 111 34.25 6.58 26.41
CA THR A 111 34.46 7.48 27.55
C THR A 111 33.14 8.12 28.02
N GLN A 112 32.24 8.49 27.10
CA GLN A 112 30.93 9.05 27.46
C GLN A 112 30.01 8.01 28.09
N ILE A 113 30.08 6.77 27.62
CA ILE A 113 29.38 5.63 28.22
C ILE A 113 29.87 5.38 29.65
N LEU A 114 31.19 5.33 29.85
CA LEU A 114 31.80 5.22 31.17
C LEU A 114 31.35 6.34 32.11
N GLN A 115 31.34 7.59 31.62
CA GLN A 115 30.84 8.73 32.40
C GLN A 115 29.38 8.56 32.83
N THR A 116 28.56 7.96 31.98
CA THR A 116 27.15 7.66 32.32
C THR A 116 27.09 6.64 33.45
N PHE A 117 27.85 5.54 33.36
CA PHE A 117 27.92 4.56 34.43
C PHE A 117 28.47 5.11 35.76
N TYR A 118 29.39 6.07 35.71
CA TYR A 118 29.88 6.74 36.92
C TYR A 118 28.84 7.66 37.56
N THR A 119 28.01 8.30 36.73
CA THR A 119 27.01 9.26 37.18
C THR A 119 25.71 8.58 37.63
N ASP A 120 25.37 7.45 36.99
CA ASP A 120 24.23 6.61 37.33
C ASP A 120 24.67 5.13 37.45
N PRO A 121 25.19 4.73 38.63
CA PRO A 121 25.72 3.39 38.86
C PRO A 121 24.67 2.26 38.76
N ASP A 122 23.38 2.57 38.80
CA ASP A 122 22.33 1.54 38.72
C ASP A 122 22.00 1.15 37.27
N THR A 123 22.48 1.92 36.30
CA THR A 123 22.33 1.60 34.87
C THR A 123 23.07 0.29 34.54
N GLN A 124 22.32 -0.73 34.15
CA GLN A 124 22.85 -2.07 33.86
C GLN A 124 23.36 -2.23 32.42
N GLU A 125 22.79 -1.49 31.48
CA GLU A 125 23.12 -1.60 30.07
C GLU A 125 22.82 -0.29 29.34
N ILE A 126 23.69 0.10 28.41
CA ILE A 126 23.47 1.17 27.44
C ILE A 126 23.71 0.58 26.07
N SER A 127 22.74 0.71 25.18
CA SER A 127 22.82 0.12 23.84
C SER A 127 22.23 1.06 22.78
N GLY A 128 22.68 0.90 21.55
CA GLY A 128 22.16 1.65 20.42
C GLY A 128 22.98 1.46 19.16
N PHE A 129 22.93 2.43 18.25
CA PHE A 129 23.71 2.43 17.02
C PHE A 129 24.75 3.53 17.03
N ARG A 130 25.91 3.24 16.46
CA ARG A 130 26.90 4.25 16.10
C ARG A 130 27.51 3.91 14.74
N ASN A 131 28.11 4.93 14.13
CA ASN A 131 28.98 4.69 12.99
C ASN A 131 30.40 4.46 13.51
N LEU A 132 31.03 3.38 13.09
CA LEU A 132 32.41 3.02 13.38
C LEU A 132 33.09 2.73 12.05
N ASP A 133 34.14 3.48 11.72
CA ASP A 133 34.91 3.34 10.47
C ASP A 133 34.06 3.37 9.17
N GLY A 134 32.94 4.09 9.20
CA GLY A 134 32.02 4.22 8.06
C GLY A 134 30.90 3.18 8.03
N GLU A 135 30.92 2.20 8.95
CA GLU A 135 29.90 1.16 9.06
C GLU A 135 28.97 1.43 10.23
N ARG A 136 27.68 1.15 10.02
CA ARG A 136 26.68 1.24 11.10
C ARG A 136 26.74 -0.04 11.93
N VAL A 137 27.17 0.11 13.17
CA VAL A 137 27.25 -0.98 14.14
C VAL A 137 26.25 -0.76 15.25
N PHE A 138 25.65 -1.85 15.71
CA PHE A 138 24.97 -1.87 17.00
C PHE A 138 26.03 -2.05 18.09
N TYR A 139 25.88 -1.33 19.20
CA TYR A 139 26.70 -1.54 20.38
C TYR A 139 25.81 -1.87 21.58
N SER A 140 26.32 -2.73 22.46
CA SER A 140 25.82 -2.89 23.83
C SER A 140 26.98 -2.73 24.80
N ALA A 141 26.75 -1.96 25.85
CA ALA A 141 27.72 -1.64 26.88
C ALA A 141 27.17 -2.03 28.25
N ARG A 142 27.92 -2.81 29.02
CA ARG A 142 27.60 -3.15 30.42
C ARG A 142 28.70 -2.67 31.36
N PRO A 143 28.37 -2.12 32.54
CA PRO A 143 29.40 -1.70 33.48
C PRO A 143 30.10 -2.91 34.08
N LEU A 144 31.43 -2.91 34.08
CA LEU A 144 32.22 -3.90 34.80
C LEU A 144 32.53 -3.38 36.20
N ARG A 145 31.71 -3.76 37.17
CA ARG A 145 31.90 -3.40 38.58
C ARG A 145 32.88 -4.36 39.26
N LEU A 146 33.83 -3.79 40.00
CA LEU A 146 34.75 -4.56 40.82
C LEU A 146 34.02 -5.15 42.03
N SER A 147 33.77 -6.46 41.98
CA SER A 147 33.03 -7.21 43.01
C SER A 147 33.89 -8.17 43.83
N SER A 148 35.20 -8.27 43.54
CA SER A 148 36.13 -9.16 44.25
C SER A 148 37.39 -8.42 44.71
N GLU A 149 37.77 -8.63 45.98
CA GLU A 149 39.01 -8.09 46.55
C GLU A 149 40.27 -8.70 45.92
N THR A 150 40.17 -9.89 45.30
CA THR A 150 41.32 -10.54 44.66
C THR A 150 41.94 -9.70 43.55
N CYS A 151 41.15 -8.88 42.87
CA CYS A 151 41.66 -7.98 41.83
C CYS A 151 42.56 -6.89 42.40
N LEU A 152 42.35 -6.50 43.66
CA LEU A 152 43.14 -5.47 44.34
C LEU A 152 44.56 -5.96 44.68
N GLN A 153 44.83 -7.27 44.63
CA GLN A 153 46.18 -7.80 44.76
C GLN A 153 47.09 -7.34 43.61
N CYS A 154 46.52 -7.05 42.44
CA CYS A 154 47.24 -6.59 41.26
C CYS A 154 46.99 -5.11 40.94
N HIS A 155 45.81 -4.57 41.25
CA HIS A 155 45.36 -3.27 40.75
C HIS A 155 45.16 -2.18 41.83
N SER A 156 45.55 -2.43 43.09
CA SER A 156 45.47 -1.41 44.15
C SER A 156 46.62 -0.40 44.04
N ASP A 157 47.79 -0.75 44.57
CA ASP A 157 49.01 0.07 44.53
C ASP A 157 50.09 -0.65 43.70
N PRO A 158 50.77 0.04 42.76
CA PRO A 158 51.88 -0.54 42.00
C PRO A 158 52.97 -1.19 42.87
N ALA A 159 53.17 -0.71 44.11
CA ALA A 159 54.18 -1.23 45.03
C ALA A 159 53.86 -2.63 45.59
N VAL A 160 52.60 -3.06 45.56
CA VAL A 160 52.18 -4.40 46.04
C VAL A 160 51.83 -5.35 44.91
N ALA A 161 51.77 -4.86 43.67
CA ALA A 161 51.45 -5.65 42.50
C ALA A 161 52.59 -6.64 42.16
N PRO A 162 52.28 -7.77 41.49
CA PRO A 162 53.30 -8.71 41.05
C PRO A 162 54.37 -8.04 40.18
N ALA A 163 55.65 -8.33 40.43
CA ALA A 163 56.75 -7.73 39.68
C ALA A 163 56.66 -8.03 38.17
N SER A 164 56.15 -9.21 37.80
CA SER A 164 55.91 -9.61 36.41
C SER A 164 54.92 -8.67 35.68
N LEU A 165 53.86 -8.22 36.37
CA LEU A 165 52.89 -7.25 35.85
C LEU A 165 53.56 -5.90 35.59
N ILE A 166 54.33 -5.40 36.57
CA ILE A 166 55.03 -4.12 36.47
C ILE A 166 56.09 -4.15 35.37
N ASN A 167 56.83 -5.25 35.24
CA ASN A 167 57.82 -5.41 34.18
C ASN A 167 57.20 -5.43 32.77
N THR A 168 55.94 -5.88 32.65
CA THR A 168 55.26 -6.03 31.36
C THR A 168 54.50 -4.77 30.95
N TYR A 169 53.76 -4.16 31.88
CA TYR A 169 52.85 -3.04 31.58
C TYR A 169 53.27 -1.71 32.22
N GLY A 170 54.27 -1.71 33.09
CA GLY A 170 54.69 -0.55 33.86
C GLY A 170 53.77 -0.26 35.06
N PRO A 171 54.15 0.73 35.90
CA PRO A 171 53.42 1.06 37.12
C PRO A 171 52.37 2.18 36.95
N GLU A 172 52.20 2.74 35.75
CA GLU A 172 51.43 3.97 35.55
C GLU A 172 49.92 3.74 35.39
N ALA A 173 49.53 2.70 34.66
CA ALA A 173 48.15 2.51 34.20
C ALA A 173 47.49 1.25 34.78
N GLY A 174 46.18 1.33 35.04
CA GLY A 174 45.40 0.23 35.58
C GLY A 174 45.66 -0.07 37.06
N PHE A 175 45.96 0.95 37.86
CA PHE A 175 46.05 0.87 39.32
C PHE A 175 45.09 1.87 39.98
N GLY A 176 45.01 1.84 41.30
CA GLY A 176 44.19 2.73 42.12
C GLY A 176 42.73 2.30 42.23
N TRP A 177 42.40 1.05 41.88
CA TRP A 177 41.03 0.55 41.96
C TRP A 177 40.57 0.39 43.41
N GLN A 178 39.28 0.61 43.63
CA GLN A 178 38.59 0.39 44.90
C GLN A 178 37.41 -0.57 44.73
N MET A 179 37.01 -1.21 45.83
CA MET A 179 35.84 -2.08 45.82
C MET A 179 34.59 -1.34 45.37
N ASN A 180 33.82 -1.98 44.49
CA ASN A 180 32.63 -1.44 43.83
C ASN A 180 32.87 -0.36 42.75
N ASP A 181 34.12 -0.06 42.41
CA ASP A 181 34.41 0.82 41.26
C ASP A 181 33.91 0.19 39.96
N ILE A 182 33.46 1.05 39.03
CA ILE A 182 33.25 0.66 37.64
C ILE A 182 34.59 0.87 36.94
N ILE A 183 35.28 -0.22 36.62
CA ILE A 183 36.66 -0.15 36.11
C ILE A 183 36.72 -0.15 34.58
N ALA A 184 35.65 -0.60 33.93
CA ALA A 184 35.51 -0.64 32.48
C ALA A 184 34.03 -0.71 32.06
N ALA A 185 33.78 -0.47 30.78
CA ALA A 185 32.55 -0.83 30.09
C ALA A 185 32.85 -2.03 29.19
N GLN A 186 32.11 -3.13 29.39
CA GLN A 186 32.15 -4.28 28.48
C GLN A 186 31.36 -3.91 27.23
N MET A 187 32.08 -3.64 26.16
CA MET A 187 31.56 -3.25 24.86
C MET A 187 31.48 -4.48 23.95
N ILE A 188 30.32 -4.67 23.34
CA ILE A 188 30.17 -5.52 22.15
C ILE A 188 29.69 -4.66 20.99
N TYR A 189 30.32 -4.83 19.84
CA TYR A 189 29.89 -4.24 18.59
C TYR A 189 29.49 -5.36 17.64
N VAL A 190 28.30 -5.22 17.09
CA VAL A 190 27.72 -6.17 16.15
C VAL A 190 27.41 -5.43 14.84
N PRO A 191 27.90 -5.91 13.69
CA PRO A 191 27.55 -5.35 12.39
C PRO A 191 26.03 -5.31 12.21
N ALA A 192 25.49 -4.11 11.99
CA ALA A 192 24.05 -3.93 11.87
C ALA A 192 23.61 -3.69 10.43
N GLU A 193 24.52 -3.23 9.56
CA GLU A 193 24.22 -2.87 8.18
C GLU A 193 23.62 -4.05 7.39
N GLU A 194 24.19 -5.25 7.49
CA GLU A 194 23.67 -6.42 6.79
C GLU A 194 22.27 -6.81 7.30
N VAL A 195 22.06 -6.82 8.63
CA VAL A 195 20.77 -7.17 9.23
C VAL A 195 19.69 -6.16 8.83
N LEU A 196 19.98 -4.86 8.94
CA LEU A 196 19.03 -3.80 8.60
C LEU A 196 18.77 -3.72 7.08
N SER A 197 19.79 -3.86 6.25
CA SER A 197 19.64 -3.81 4.78
C SER A 197 18.88 -5.03 4.24
N ASN A 198 19.11 -6.22 4.78
CA ASN A 198 18.35 -7.42 4.45
C ASN A 198 16.89 -7.30 4.90
N ALA A 199 16.65 -6.73 6.09
CA ALA A 199 15.31 -6.47 6.59
C ALA A 199 14.54 -5.49 5.67
N GLN A 200 15.18 -4.41 5.23
CA GLN A 200 14.59 -3.45 4.30
C GLN A 200 14.35 -4.06 2.92
N SER A 201 15.29 -4.85 2.39
CA SER A 201 15.14 -5.52 1.10
C SER A 201 13.99 -6.52 1.09
N THR A 202 13.85 -7.29 2.18
CA THR A 202 12.73 -8.23 2.38
C THR A 202 11.39 -7.49 2.45
N LEU A 203 11.33 -6.38 3.20
CA LEU A 203 10.14 -5.52 3.27
C LEU A 203 9.76 -4.99 1.88
N ASN A 204 10.72 -4.49 1.12
CA ASN A 204 10.49 -3.98 -0.24
C ASN A 204 9.91 -5.06 -1.15
N LEU A 205 10.43 -6.29 -1.09
CA LEU A 205 9.96 -7.42 -1.90
C LEU A 205 8.53 -7.84 -1.51
N VAL A 206 8.23 -7.93 -0.21
CA VAL A 206 6.89 -8.25 0.30
C VAL A 206 5.89 -7.18 -0.15
N MET A 207 6.23 -5.91 0.03
CA MET A 207 5.36 -4.79 -0.32
C MET A 207 5.16 -4.66 -1.84
N ALA A 208 6.19 -4.97 -2.65
CA ALA A 208 6.05 -5.08 -4.09
C ALA A 208 5.06 -6.19 -4.48
N GLY A 209 5.16 -7.37 -3.86
CA GLY A 209 4.22 -8.47 -4.04
C GLY A 209 2.79 -8.08 -3.69
N VAL A 210 2.57 -7.46 -2.52
CA VAL A 210 1.26 -6.96 -2.08
C VAL A 210 0.68 -5.94 -3.06
N THR A 211 1.52 -5.02 -3.54
CA THR A 211 1.13 -3.98 -4.51
C THR A 211 0.68 -4.61 -5.83
N ILE A 212 1.41 -5.61 -6.34
CA ILE A 212 1.08 -6.31 -7.60
C ILE A 212 -0.24 -7.07 -7.46
N VAL A 213 -0.40 -7.85 -6.39
CA VAL A 213 -1.63 -8.63 -6.15
C VAL A 213 -2.84 -7.71 -6.07
N PHE A 214 -2.73 -6.61 -5.33
CA PHE A 214 -3.84 -5.68 -5.18
C PHE A 214 -4.15 -4.92 -6.49
N LEU A 215 -3.12 -4.52 -7.25
CA LEU A 215 -3.32 -3.92 -8.58
C LEU A 215 -4.08 -4.87 -9.51
N ALA A 216 -3.72 -6.15 -9.50
CA ALA A 216 -4.43 -7.18 -10.26
C ALA A 216 -5.90 -7.30 -9.82
N VAL A 217 -6.17 -7.29 -8.51
CA VAL A 217 -7.55 -7.29 -7.97
C VAL A 217 -8.33 -6.07 -8.43
N VAL A 218 -7.75 -4.86 -8.34
CA VAL A 218 -8.41 -3.62 -8.79
C VAL A 218 -8.73 -3.67 -10.27
N LEU A 219 -7.79 -4.14 -11.11
CA LEU A 219 -8.00 -4.28 -12.56
C LEU A 219 -9.11 -5.29 -12.87
N VAL A 220 -9.08 -6.46 -12.24
CA VAL A 220 -10.09 -7.51 -12.44
C VAL A 220 -11.46 -7.02 -11.98
N VAL A 221 -11.58 -6.41 -10.79
CA VAL A 221 -12.84 -5.87 -10.28
C VAL A 221 -13.37 -4.75 -11.17
N ASN A 222 -12.52 -3.81 -11.60
CA ASN A 222 -12.94 -2.72 -12.47
C ASN A 222 -13.41 -3.25 -13.84
N PHE A 223 -12.68 -4.23 -14.41
CA PHE A 223 -13.05 -4.90 -15.64
C PHE A 223 -14.39 -5.64 -15.51
N LEU A 224 -14.57 -6.42 -14.43
CA LEU A 224 -15.82 -7.14 -14.16
C LEU A 224 -16.98 -6.17 -13.93
N LEU A 225 -16.81 -5.10 -13.16
CA LEU A 225 -17.84 -4.08 -12.94
C LEU A 225 -18.22 -3.37 -14.24
N HIS A 226 -17.22 -3.02 -15.06
CA HIS A 226 -17.48 -2.35 -16.33
C HIS A 226 -18.29 -3.25 -17.27
N ARG A 227 -17.92 -4.53 -17.38
CA ARG A 227 -18.59 -5.50 -18.26
C ARG A 227 -19.95 -5.97 -17.71
N ALA A 228 -20.05 -6.18 -16.41
CA ALA A 228 -21.25 -6.75 -15.79
C ALA A 228 -22.32 -5.71 -15.50
N VAL A 229 -21.95 -4.46 -15.20
CA VAL A 229 -22.88 -3.43 -14.71
C VAL A 229 -22.87 -2.18 -15.59
N VAL A 230 -21.70 -1.53 -15.76
CA VAL A 230 -21.64 -0.20 -16.38
C VAL A 230 -22.06 -0.22 -17.85
N SER A 231 -21.49 -1.14 -18.65
CA SER A 231 -21.78 -1.24 -20.08
C SER A 231 -23.27 -1.56 -20.35
N PRO A 232 -23.90 -2.56 -19.71
CA PRO A 232 -25.34 -2.80 -19.86
C PRO A 232 -26.22 -1.60 -19.51
N ILE A 233 -25.90 -0.89 -18.43
CA ILE A 233 -26.65 0.32 -18.03
C ILE A 233 -26.50 1.40 -19.09
N MET A 234 -25.29 1.63 -19.62
CA MET A 234 -25.07 2.60 -20.69
C MET A 234 -25.83 2.23 -21.97
N THR A 235 -25.95 0.94 -22.32
CA THR A 235 -26.75 0.50 -23.48
C THR A 235 -28.23 0.85 -23.29
N ILE A 236 -28.82 0.55 -22.13
CA ILE A 236 -30.23 0.87 -21.85
C ILE A 236 -30.44 2.39 -21.79
N ALA A 237 -29.55 3.12 -21.11
CA ALA A 237 -29.61 4.57 -21.00
C ALA A 237 -29.48 5.27 -22.36
N GLY A 238 -28.61 4.77 -23.24
CA GLY A 238 -28.48 5.27 -24.61
C GLY A 238 -29.75 5.12 -25.42
N LEU A 239 -30.44 3.97 -25.32
CA LEU A 239 -31.73 3.76 -25.97
C LEU A 239 -32.83 4.63 -25.38
N ALA A 240 -32.88 4.79 -24.05
CA ALA A 240 -33.83 5.68 -23.39
C ALA A 240 -33.67 7.13 -23.88
N ASN A 241 -32.43 7.59 -24.06
CA ASN A 241 -32.15 8.90 -24.62
C ASN A 241 -32.66 9.03 -26.06
N LYS A 242 -32.51 7.98 -26.89
CA LYS A 242 -33.05 7.96 -28.26
C LYS A 242 -34.59 8.00 -28.31
N ILE A 243 -35.30 7.40 -27.34
CA ILE A 243 -36.77 7.49 -27.24
C ILE A 243 -37.12 8.97 -26.98
N SER A 244 -36.45 9.57 -26.00
CA SER A 244 -36.72 10.95 -25.59
C SER A 244 -36.46 11.98 -26.69
N SER A 245 -35.58 11.68 -27.65
CA SER A 245 -35.24 12.58 -28.76
C SER A 245 -35.97 12.29 -30.07
N ASP A 246 -37.01 11.43 -30.06
CA ASP A 246 -37.76 10.98 -31.26
C ASP A 246 -36.82 10.49 -32.39
N SER A 247 -35.70 9.87 -32.01
CA SER A 247 -34.65 9.43 -32.95
C SER A 247 -34.47 7.91 -32.91
N LEU A 248 -35.46 7.20 -32.39
CA LEU A 248 -35.38 5.76 -32.19
C LEU A 248 -35.91 5.04 -33.41
N ASN A 249 -35.09 4.16 -33.98
CA ASN A 249 -35.47 3.32 -35.11
C ASN A 249 -35.83 1.92 -34.61
N GLU A 250 -36.77 1.21 -35.26
CA GLU A 250 -37.14 -0.16 -34.86
C GLU A 250 -35.93 -1.10 -34.71
N GLY A 251 -34.90 -0.94 -35.55
CA GLY A 251 -33.65 -1.73 -35.48
C GLY A 251 -32.77 -1.45 -34.26
N ASP A 252 -32.98 -0.36 -33.53
CA ASP A 252 -32.20 -0.04 -32.31
C ASP A 252 -32.56 -0.98 -31.14
N LEU A 253 -33.84 -1.36 -31.04
CA LEU A 253 -34.33 -2.31 -30.02
C LEU A 253 -33.92 -3.76 -30.33
N ASP A 254 -33.59 -4.06 -31.58
CA ASP A 254 -33.06 -5.35 -32.02
C ASP A 254 -31.53 -5.38 -32.11
N SER A 255 -30.86 -4.32 -31.66
CA SER A 255 -29.40 -4.24 -31.73
C SER A 255 -28.73 -5.40 -30.98
N PRO A 256 -27.61 -5.97 -31.50
CA PRO A 256 -26.90 -7.07 -30.84
C PRO A 256 -26.42 -6.76 -29.42
N GLU A 257 -26.21 -5.48 -29.11
CA GLU A 257 -25.82 -5.01 -27.78
C GLU A 257 -26.99 -5.11 -26.79
N PHE A 258 -28.16 -4.59 -27.17
CA PHE A 258 -29.36 -4.67 -26.33
C PHE A 258 -29.91 -6.09 -26.20
N GLN A 259 -29.81 -6.91 -27.25
CA GLN A 259 -30.14 -8.33 -27.18
C GLN A 259 -29.25 -9.07 -26.16
N ARG A 260 -27.95 -8.75 -26.09
CA ARG A 260 -27.05 -9.32 -25.08
C ARG A 260 -27.47 -8.94 -23.66
N VAL A 261 -27.96 -7.72 -23.44
CA VAL A 261 -28.43 -7.28 -22.12
C VAL A 261 -29.77 -7.93 -21.77
N SER A 262 -30.75 -7.92 -22.68
CA SER A 262 -32.09 -8.47 -22.44
C SER A 262 -32.14 -10.00 -22.28
N ARG A 263 -31.12 -10.73 -22.75
CA ARG A 263 -30.97 -12.17 -22.53
C ARG A 263 -30.33 -12.52 -21.18
N ARG A 264 -29.86 -11.54 -20.42
CA ARG A 264 -29.31 -11.79 -19.08
C ARG A 264 -30.43 -12.26 -18.16
N SER A 265 -30.08 -13.16 -17.24
CA SER A 265 -31.00 -13.69 -16.23
C SER A 265 -30.98 -12.88 -14.92
N ASP A 266 -30.28 -11.75 -14.89
CA ASP A 266 -30.16 -10.88 -13.72
C ASP A 266 -31.15 -9.70 -13.77
N GLU A 267 -31.13 -8.87 -12.73
CA GLU A 267 -32.01 -7.71 -12.59
C GLU A 267 -31.88 -6.73 -13.78
N LEU A 268 -30.69 -6.62 -14.37
CA LEU A 268 -30.44 -5.78 -15.55
C LEU A 268 -31.11 -6.36 -16.80
N GLY A 269 -31.11 -7.68 -16.97
CA GLY A 269 -31.85 -8.35 -18.05
C GLY A 269 -33.36 -8.22 -17.91
N ASN A 270 -33.87 -8.34 -16.68
CA ASN A 270 -35.27 -8.07 -16.37
C ASN A 270 -35.64 -6.61 -16.68
N MET A 271 -34.82 -5.64 -16.24
CA MET A 271 -35.01 -4.22 -16.57
C MET A 271 -34.99 -3.97 -18.09
N ALA A 272 -34.05 -4.55 -18.83
CA ALA A 272 -34.00 -4.41 -20.28
C ALA A 272 -35.25 -4.99 -20.95
N THR A 273 -35.78 -6.09 -20.45
CA THR A 273 -37.02 -6.68 -20.97
C THR A 273 -38.23 -5.80 -20.72
N VAL A 274 -38.37 -5.25 -19.51
CA VAL A 274 -39.42 -4.29 -19.18
C VAL A 274 -39.26 -3.01 -20.00
N PHE A 275 -38.04 -2.50 -20.15
CA PHE A 275 -37.73 -1.33 -20.98
C PHE A 275 -38.15 -1.54 -22.43
N ARG A 276 -37.85 -2.70 -23.02
CA ARG A 276 -38.28 -3.05 -24.38
C ARG A 276 -39.80 -3.01 -24.54
N GLN A 277 -40.54 -3.56 -23.58
CA GLN A 277 -42.01 -3.51 -23.59
C GLN A 277 -42.53 -2.07 -23.52
N MET A 278 -41.94 -1.24 -22.66
CA MET A 278 -42.29 0.19 -22.58
C MET A 278 -41.97 0.91 -23.89
N ALA A 279 -40.79 0.69 -24.47
CA ALA A 279 -40.37 1.31 -25.73
C ALA A 279 -41.34 0.97 -26.87
N HIS A 280 -41.71 -0.30 -27.03
CA HIS A 280 -42.73 -0.70 -28.01
C HIS A 280 -44.08 -0.05 -27.75
N SER A 281 -44.53 0.02 -26.50
CA SER A 281 -45.81 0.68 -26.18
C SER A 281 -45.79 2.18 -26.51
N VAL A 282 -44.66 2.86 -26.34
CA VAL A 282 -44.51 4.28 -26.69
C VAL A 282 -44.56 4.46 -28.21
N VAL A 283 -43.76 3.70 -28.96
CA VAL A 283 -43.72 3.76 -30.42
C VAL A 283 -45.09 3.43 -31.03
N GLN A 284 -45.79 2.43 -30.49
CA GLN A 284 -47.15 2.09 -30.94
C GLN A 284 -48.14 3.23 -30.68
N ARG A 285 -48.11 3.83 -29.48
CA ARG A 285 -48.98 4.96 -29.14
C ARG A 285 -48.70 6.17 -30.04
N GLU A 286 -47.44 6.48 -30.29
CA GLU A 286 -47.08 7.57 -31.21
C GLU A 286 -47.54 7.31 -32.65
N THR A 287 -47.36 6.08 -33.14
CA THR A 287 -47.79 5.69 -34.49
C THR A 287 -49.32 5.77 -34.61
N GLN A 288 -50.03 5.29 -33.60
CA GLN A 288 -51.49 5.37 -33.53
C GLN A 288 -51.97 6.82 -33.48
N LEU A 289 -51.34 7.67 -32.65
CA LEU A 289 -51.64 9.10 -32.60
C LEU A 289 -51.34 9.79 -33.95
N LYS A 290 -50.21 9.50 -34.59
CA LYS A 290 -49.87 10.03 -35.93
C LYS A 290 -50.93 9.62 -36.97
N GLN A 291 -51.37 8.36 -36.97
CA GLN A 291 -52.43 7.88 -37.86
C GLN A 291 -53.80 8.52 -37.58
N GLU A 292 -54.13 8.72 -36.31
CA GLU A 292 -55.37 9.37 -35.89
C GLU A 292 -55.38 10.85 -36.29
N VAL A 293 -54.27 11.57 -36.11
CA VAL A 293 -54.09 12.94 -36.59
C VAL A 293 -54.23 13.01 -38.12
N VAL A 294 -53.59 12.10 -38.87
CA VAL A 294 -53.72 12.07 -40.34
C VAL A 294 -55.15 11.76 -40.77
N ARG A 295 -55.83 10.81 -40.11
CA ARG A 295 -57.23 10.48 -40.40
C ARG A 295 -58.14 11.68 -40.15
N LEU A 296 -57.99 12.34 -39.00
CA LEU A 296 -58.73 13.55 -38.65
C LEU A 296 -58.47 14.67 -39.66
N GLN A 297 -57.23 14.85 -40.13
CA GLN A 297 -56.91 15.80 -41.20
C GLN A 297 -57.66 15.47 -42.51
N VAL A 298 -57.67 14.21 -42.94
CA VAL A 298 -58.39 13.78 -44.14
C VAL A 298 -59.89 13.99 -44.01
N GLU A 299 -60.47 13.67 -42.84
CA GLU A 299 -61.89 13.86 -42.57
C GLU A 299 -62.26 15.35 -42.60
N ILE A 300 -61.47 16.22 -41.94
CA ILE A 300 -61.65 17.67 -41.98
C ILE A 300 -61.55 18.20 -43.41
N ASP A 301 -60.58 17.73 -44.20
CA ASP A 301 -60.42 18.14 -45.61
C ASP A 301 -61.59 17.69 -46.49
N GLN A 302 -62.14 16.49 -46.24
CA GLN A 302 -63.34 16.01 -46.93
C GLN A 302 -64.57 16.85 -46.57
N VAL A 303 -64.76 17.16 -45.28
CA VAL A 303 -65.86 18.02 -44.83
C VAL A 303 -65.74 19.42 -45.43
N LYS A 304 -64.55 20.02 -45.43
CA LYS A 304 -64.29 21.31 -46.08
C LYS A 304 -64.56 21.27 -47.57
N ARG A 305 -64.12 20.23 -48.29
CA ARG A 305 -64.43 20.06 -49.71
C ARG A 305 -65.92 19.92 -49.97
N ALA A 306 -66.64 19.15 -49.14
CA ALA A 306 -68.08 18.99 -49.26
C ALA A 306 -68.82 20.31 -49.00
N GLN A 307 -68.37 21.11 -48.03
CA GLN A 307 -68.88 22.47 -47.81
C GLN A 307 -68.61 23.38 -49.02
N GLN A 308 -67.40 23.39 -49.57
CA GLN A 308 -67.07 24.16 -50.77
C GLN A 308 -67.91 23.75 -51.99
N VAL A 309 -68.11 22.45 -52.20
CA VAL A 309 -68.98 21.94 -53.27
C VAL A 309 -70.44 22.33 -53.02
N ASN A 310 -70.92 22.28 -51.78
CA ASN A 310 -72.26 22.75 -51.43
C ASN A 310 -72.42 24.26 -51.65
N GLU A 311 -71.43 25.09 -51.29
CA GLU A 311 -71.43 26.52 -51.59
C GLU A 311 -71.48 26.78 -53.11
N ILE A 312 -70.70 26.04 -53.91
CA ILE A 312 -70.73 26.16 -55.37
C ILE A 312 -72.08 25.70 -55.95
N THR A 313 -72.60 24.57 -55.51
CA THR A 313 -73.87 23.99 -56.03
C THR A 313 -75.12 24.73 -55.57
N SER A 314 -75.05 25.42 -54.43
CA SER A 314 -76.12 26.30 -53.93
C SER A 314 -76.01 27.74 -54.44
N SER A 315 -74.91 28.09 -55.11
CA SER A 315 -74.79 29.38 -55.79
C SER A 315 -75.86 29.53 -56.88
N GLU A 316 -76.39 30.74 -57.01
CA GLU A 316 -77.40 31.10 -58.03
C GLU A 316 -76.95 30.73 -59.46
N TYR A 317 -75.64 30.77 -59.71
CA TYR A 317 -75.03 30.38 -60.99
C TYR A 317 -75.20 28.87 -61.30
N PHE A 318 -75.02 27.98 -60.31
CA PHE A 318 -75.16 26.54 -60.54
C PHE A 318 -76.63 26.10 -60.65
N LYS A 319 -77.54 26.76 -59.90
CA LYS A 319 -78.99 26.52 -60.02
C LYS A 319 -79.51 26.86 -61.41
N SER A 320 -79.14 28.03 -61.96
CA SER A 320 -79.55 28.46 -63.30
C SER A 320 -79.05 27.51 -64.40
N LEU A 321 -77.82 27.00 -64.30
CA LEU A 321 -77.29 25.96 -65.21
C LEU A 321 -78.11 24.65 -65.17
N LYS A 322 -78.55 24.23 -63.99
CA LYS A 322 -79.36 23.00 -63.82
C LYS A 322 -80.76 23.16 -64.40
N GLU A 323 -81.39 24.32 -64.22
CA GLU A 323 -82.67 24.66 -64.86
C GLU A 323 -82.54 24.67 -66.39
N GLN A 324 -81.51 25.32 -66.93
CA GLN A 324 -81.26 25.39 -68.36
C GLN A 324 -81.02 23.98 -68.98
N ALA A 325 -80.33 23.09 -68.27
CA ALA A 325 -80.14 21.70 -68.68
C ALA A 325 -81.42 20.84 -68.57
N ALA A 326 -82.30 21.13 -67.60
CA ALA A 326 -83.59 20.45 -67.45
C ALA A 326 -84.57 20.88 -68.56
N GLU A 327 -84.59 22.16 -68.93
CA GLU A 327 -85.36 22.68 -70.07
C GLU A 327 -84.94 22.01 -71.39
N LEU A 328 -83.63 21.90 -71.65
CA LEU A 328 -83.11 21.21 -72.84
C LEU A 328 -83.47 19.71 -72.86
N ARG A 329 -83.55 19.04 -71.71
CA ARG A 329 -83.96 17.63 -71.61
C ARG A 329 -85.48 17.44 -71.75
N ALA A 330 -86.28 18.37 -71.25
CA ALA A 330 -87.72 18.38 -71.42
C ALA A 330 -88.10 18.64 -72.90
N GLN A 331 -87.37 19.53 -73.57
CA GLN A 331 -87.51 19.77 -75.02
C GLN A 331 -87.21 18.53 -75.86
N ARG A 332 -86.34 17.63 -75.39
CA ARG A 332 -86.00 16.39 -76.11
C ARG A 332 -87.04 15.26 -75.93
N LYS A 333 -87.98 15.37 -74.97
CA LYS A 333 -88.93 14.30 -74.61
C LYS A 333 -90.35 14.49 -75.15
N ASN A 334 -90.64 15.57 -75.90
CA ASN A 334 -91.98 15.86 -76.41
C ASN A 334 -91.95 16.54 -77.81
N PRO A 335 -92.08 15.81 -78.93
CA PRO A 335 -92.16 16.40 -80.25
C PRO A 335 -93.64 16.52 -80.70
N GLY A 336 -94.15 17.75 -80.75
CA GLY A 336 -95.32 18.10 -81.57
C GLY A 336 -96.37 18.94 -80.85
N ASN A 337 -96.39 20.25 -81.13
CA ASN A 337 -97.43 20.81 -82.00
C ASN A 337 -97.05 22.21 -82.50
N LEU A 338 -97.07 22.37 -83.82
CA LEU A 338 -97.19 23.67 -84.49
C LEU A 338 -98.57 24.26 -84.20
N THR A 339 -98.69 25.59 -84.27
CA THR A 339 -99.73 26.19 -85.13
C THR A 339 -99.34 27.59 -85.59
N LEU A 340 -99.39 27.76 -86.90
CA LEU A 340 -99.45 29.01 -87.65
C LEU A 340 -100.72 29.80 -87.31
N GLY A 341 -100.63 31.13 -87.40
CA GLY A 341 -101.77 32.05 -87.41
C GLY A 341 -101.34 33.42 -87.92
N THR A 342 -102.01 33.87 -88.98
CA THR A 342 -101.73 34.96 -89.92
C THR A 342 -102.44 36.29 -89.61
N SER A 343 -102.11 37.34 -90.40
CA SER A 343 -102.85 38.60 -90.69
C SER A 343 -102.75 39.72 -89.63
N GLU A 344 -102.63 41.02 -89.93
CA GLU A 344 -102.28 41.90 -91.06
C GLU A 344 -102.15 43.32 -90.45
N ALA A 345 -101.24 44.15 -91.00
CA ALA A 345 -101.25 45.62 -91.14
C ALA A 345 -99.85 46.21 -90.92
#